data_AF-A0A011Q021-F1
#
_entry.id   AF-A0A011Q021-F1
#
_cell.length_a   1.000
_cell.length_b   1.000
_cell.length_c   1.000
_cell.angle_alpha   90.00
_cell.angle_beta   90.00
_cell.angle_gamma   90.00
#
_symmetry.space_group_name_H-M   'P 1'
#
loop_
_entity.id
_entity.type
_entity.pdbx_description
1 polymer ?
#
loop_
_entity_poly.entity_id
_entity_poly.type
_entity_poly.pdbx_seq_one_letter_code
_entity_poly.pdbx_strand_id
1 'polypeptide(L)'
;MTEQIFFATAPMGVEPLLAAELAELGAAAVQTVRGGITFQGPLELAYRACLWSRTASRVLLPLAEFPAADAETLYAGIHDLPWEDHLAPDGTLSIEFSGSGPGIDHSHYGAQRVKDAIVDRFRARCGQRPGVDPRQPDVRIHARWRNGQATISLDLSGDSLHRRGYREATVTAPLKETLAAALLLKAGWPTIAAAGGPLIDPLCGSGTLVIEAAWMAGDHAPGLLRSHWGFSGWLGHIPALWNRLLTEADERCAVGQTQIPLLLASDHDPKAVRATLINAGRAGVADRVRVERREWAAVKPPLGSPGLVIANPTYGERLGDADDLSALYVQLGDRLKSHFGGWRAALFTGAPELGKRMGLRAHKTNVFYNGPLECRLLQFQVEPQFFVDRNAADRFTRATALEQAVAAGAEGFVNRLRKNLRHLGRWAEREGVSCYRLYDADLPEYAVAIDRYEQWLHVQEYAPPASVDSARAHERLEQVMAVLPAVLEVAVLPAVLEVPPDQVFLKIRQRQKGASQYQKQADQGRFHEVHEGPARLWVNFTDYLDTGLFLDHRPTFSTIGPPGNCCGNRRPGDASSICSATPAPLRFTRRWAAQSARLRLIYQQPIWIGRSAIWN
;
A
#
# COMPACT_ATOMS: atom_id res chain seq x y z
N MET A 1 0.29 -41.65 -24.25
CA MET A 1 0.98 -41.11 -23.06
C MET A 1 -0.01 -41.18 -21.91
N THR A 2 0.39 -41.65 -20.73
CA THR A 2 -0.50 -41.72 -19.57
C THR A 2 -0.84 -40.31 -19.12
N GLU A 3 -2.13 -39.98 -19.05
CA GLU A 3 -2.59 -38.70 -18.50
C GLU A 3 -2.49 -38.73 -16.98
N GLN A 4 -2.00 -37.62 -16.41
CA GLN A 4 -1.83 -37.43 -14.98
C GLN A 4 -2.53 -36.13 -14.57
N ILE A 5 -2.93 -36.07 -13.29
CA ILE A 5 -3.47 -34.86 -12.68
C ILE A 5 -2.30 -34.07 -12.10
N PHE A 6 -2.31 -32.76 -12.30
CA PHE A 6 -1.35 -31.81 -11.76
C PHE A 6 -2.08 -30.68 -11.03
N PHE A 7 -1.35 -29.97 -10.20
CA PHE A 7 -1.87 -28.80 -9.48
C PHE A 7 -0.92 -27.62 -9.60
N ALA A 8 -1.39 -26.50 -10.16
CA ALA A 8 -0.63 -25.26 -10.21
C ALA A 8 -1.13 -24.30 -9.13
N THR A 9 -0.26 -23.89 -8.22
CA THR A 9 -0.58 -22.91 -7.18
C THR A 9 -0.63 -21.49 -7.74
N ALA A 10 -1.53 -20.67 -7.23
CA ALA A 10 -1.60 -19.24 -7.56
C ALA A 10 -2.00 -18.41 -6.33
N PRO A 11 -1.54 -17.14 -6.23
CA PRO A 11 -2.09 -16.19 -5.29
C PRO A 11 -3.58 -15.92 -5.57
N MET A 12 -4.30 -15.50 -4.54
CA MET A 12 -5.71 -15.15 -4.67
C MET A 12 -5.92 -14.00 -5.67
N GLY A 13 -6.93 -14.15 -6.53
CA GLY A 13 -7.27 -13.21 -7.61
C GLY A 13 -6.56 -13.52 -8.95
N VAL A 14 -5.55 -14.39 -8.95
CA VAL A 14 -4.80 -14.78 -10.16
C VAL A 14 -5.37 -16.04 -10.81
N GLU A 15 -6.15 -16.85 -10.08
CA GLU A 15 -6.66 -18.14 -10.52
C GLU A 15 -7.36 -18.09 -11.90
N PRO A 16 -8.23 -17.11 -12.22
CA PRO A 16 -8.87 -17.05 -13.52
C PRO A 16 -7.89 -16.82 -14.68
N LEU A 17 -6.76 -16.13 -14.43
CA LEU A 17 -5.72 -15.96 -15.44
C LEU A 17 -4.92 -17.25 -15.63
N LEU A 18 -4.55 -17.89 -14.53
CA LEU A 18 -3.81 -19.15 -14.58
C LEU A 18 -4.62 -20.25 -15.27
N ALA A 19 -5.93 -20.31 -15.01
CA ALA A 19 -6.81 -21.26 -15.69
C ALA A 19 -6.83 -21.05 -17.21
N ALA A 20 -6.94 -19.79 -17.66
CA ALA A 20 -6.88 -19.46 -19.09
C ALA A 20 -5.51 -19.81 -19.69
N GLU A 21 -4.42 -19.46 -19.00
CA GLU A 21 -3.05 -19.77 -19.43
C GLU A 21 -2.82 -21.29 -19.56
N LEU A 22 -3.25 -22.09 -18.59
CA LEU A 22 -3.12 -23.56 -18.66
C LEU A 22 -3.95 -24.16 -19.80
N ALA A 23 -5.15 -23.64 -20.05
CA ALA A 23 -5.97 -24.07 -21.18
C ALA A 23 -5.29 -23.75 -22.53
N GLU A 24 -4.69 -22.56 -22.67
CA GLU A 24 -3.90 -22.17 -23.85
C GLU A 24 -2.67 -23.07 -24.06
N LEU A 25 -2.06 -23.56 -22.98
CA LEU A 25 -0.96 -24.53 -23.03
C LEU A 25 -1.40 -25.97 -23.36
N GLY A 26 -2.70 -26.21 -23.54
CA GLY A 26 -3.27 -27.51 -23.92
C GLY A 26 -3.73 -28.38 -22.76
N ALA A 27 -3.95 -27.81 -21.57
CA ALA A 27 -4.43 -28.55 -20.43
C ALA A 27 -5.91 -28.94 -20.54
N ALA A 28 -6.24 -30.18 -20.15
CA ALA A 28 -7.60 -30.66 -20.00
C ALA A 28 -8.08 -30.54 -18.55
N ALA A 29 -9.40 -30.65 -18.34
CA ALA A 29 -10.04 -30.68 -17.02
C ALA A 29 -9.59 -29.54 -16.07
N VAL A 30 -9.38 -28.34 -16.63
CA VAL A 30 -8.90 -27.17 -15.88
C VAL A 30 -9.96 -26.71 -14.89
N GLN A 31 -9.69 -26.86 -13.59
CA GLN A 31 -10.62 -26.55 -12.52
C GLN A 31 -9.99 -25.65 -11.47
N THR A 32 -10.68 -24.56 -11.14
CA THR A 32 -10.27 -23.69 -10.04
C THR A 32 -10.63 -24.32 -8.72
N VAL A 33 -9.64 -24.50 -7.86
CA VAL A 33 -9.81 -24.96 -6.48
C VAL A 33 -9.13 -23.97 -5.53
N ARG A 34 -9.29 -24.16 -4.21
CA ARG A 34 -8.70 -23.21 -3.26
C ARG A 34 -7.17 -23.22 -3.31
N GLY A 35 -6.61 -22.09 -3.73
CA GLY A 35 -5.17 -21.81 -3.78
C GLY A 35 -4.49 -22.17 -5.11
N GLY A 36 -5.25 -22.52 -6.14
CA GLY A 36 -4.68 -22.85 -7.45
C GLY A 36 -5.65 -23.54 -8.40
N ILE A 37 -5.08 -24.15 -9.43
CA ILE A 37 -5.79 -24.81 -10.52
C ILE A 37 -5.36 -26.28 -10.60
N THR A 38 -6.31 -27.20 -10.56
CA THR A 38 -6.07 -28.59 -10.96
C THR A 38 -6.24 -28.73 -12.47
N PHE A 39 -5.39 -29.50 -13.10
CA PHE A 39 -5.42 -29.72 -14.55
C PHE A 39 -4.87 -31.09 -14.92
N GLN A 40 -5.21 -31.59 -16.11
CA GLN A 40 -4.84 -32.93 -16.57
C GLN A 40 -4.11 -32.90 -17.90
N GLY A 41 -3.14 -33.79 -18.06
CA GLY A 41 -2.46 -34.05 -19.32
C GLY A 41 -1.23 -34.95 -19.18
N PRO A 42 -0.42 -35.11 -20.24
CA PRO A 42 0.84 -35.86 -20.15
C PRO A 42 1.89 -35.09 -19.36
N LEU A 43 2.98 -35.76 -18.94
CA LEU A 43 4.09 -35.12 -18.23
C LEU A 43 4.71 -33.94 -19.01
N GLU A 44 4.75 -34.02 -20.35
CA GLU A 44 5.20 -32.91 -21.21
C GLU A 44 4.39 -31.62 -20.99
N LEU A 45 3.09 -31.72 -20.67
CA LEU A 45 2.27 -30.56 -20.33
C LEU A 45 2.70 -29.93 -19.00
N ALA A 46 3.04 -30.73 -17.99
CA ALA A 46 3.51 -30.19 -16.72
C ALA A 46 4.87 -29.49 -16.85
N TYR A 47 5.77 -30.04 -17.67
CA TYR A 47 7.01 -29.38 -18.07
C TYR A 47 6.73 -28.08 -18.83
N ARG A 48 5.80 -28.09 -19.78
CA ARG A 48 5.37 -26.90 -20.50
C ARG A 48 4.81 -25.84 -19.54
N ALA A 49 3.97 -26.22 -18.57
CA ALA A 49 3.47 -25.31 -17.55
C ALA A 49 4.60 -24.73 -16.67
N CYS A 50 5.59 -25.55 -16.28
CA CYS A 50 6.77 -25.07 -15.56
C CYS A 50 7.56 -24.03 -16.36
N LEU A 51 7.76 -24.25 -17.66
CA LEU A 51 8.55 -23.39 -18.53
C LEU A 51 7.81 -22.11 -18.94
N TRP A 52 6.53 -22.23 -19.27
CA TRP A 52 5.75 -21.20 -19.96
C TRP A 52 4.77 -20.42 -19.08
N SER A 53 4.33 -20.97 -17.95
CA SER A 53 3.37 -20.25 -17.11
C SER A 53 4.01 -19.01 -16.49
N ARG A 54 3.40 -17.85 -16.74
CA ARG A 54 3.82 -16.56 -16.19
C ARG A 54 3.13 -16.28 -14.85
N THR A 55 2.00 -16.93 -14.59
CA THR A 55 1.12 -16.64 -13.45
C THR A 55 1.14 -17.69 -12.35
N ALA A 56 1.54 -18.93 -12.63
CA ALA A 56 1.69 -19.97 -11.61
C ALA A 56 2.81 -19.63 -10.63
N SER A 57 2.62 -20.01 -9.36
CA SER A 57 3.67 -19.91 -8.33
C SER A 57 4.52 -21.18 -8.25
N ARG A 58 3.89 -22.34 -8.44
CA ARG A 58 4.49 -23.69 -8.47
C ARG A 58 3.57 -24.64 -9.24
N VAL A 59 4.14 -25.65 -9.88
CA VAL A 59 3.44 -26.79 -10.50
C VAL A 59 3.80 -28.06 -9.71
N LEU A 60 2.79 -28.75 -9.22
CA LEU A 60 2.90 -29.93 -8.38
C LEU A 60 2.35 -31.16 -9.10
N LEU A 61 2.98 -32.31 -8.85
CA LEU A 61 2.51 -33.64 -9.22
C LEU A 61 1.99 -34.35 -7.96
N PRO A 62 0.67 -34.42 -7.73
CA PRO A 62 0.09 -35.24 -6.68
C PRO A 62 0.49 -36.70 -6.81
N LEU A 63 1.06 -37.27 -5.75
CA LEU A 63 1.42 -38.69 -5.66
C LEU A 63 0.32 -39.50 -4.99
N ALA A 64 -0.26 -38.96 -3.93
CA ALA A 64 -1.28 -39.63 -3.15
C ALA A 64 -2.15 -38.64 -2.39
N GLU A 65 -3.38 -39.08 -2.15
CA GLU A 65 -4.33 -38.41 -1.28
C GLU A 65 -4.99 -39.47 -0.39
N PHE A 66 -4.94 -39.28 0.93
CA PHE A 66 -5.47 -40.24 1.90
C PHE A 66 -5.96 -39.57 3.19
N PRO A 67 -6.95 -40.17 3.89
CA PRO A 67 -7.40 -39.66 5.17
C PRO A 67 -6.31 -39.83 6.24
N ALA A 68 -6.09 -38.80 7.03
CA ALA A 68 -5.18 -38.78 8.18
C ALA A 68 -5.87 -38.08 9.35
N ALA A 69 -6.27 -38.85 10.36
CA ALA A 69 -6.99 -38.35 11.52
C ALA A 69 -6.06 -37.70 12.56
N ASP A 70 -4.80 -38.12 12.58
CA ASP A 70 -3.77 -37.71 13.53
C ASP A 70 -2.36 -37.83 12.91
N ALA A 71 -1.34 -37.44 13.69
CA ALA A 71 0.05 -37.49 13.26
C ALA A 71 0.56 -38.91 12.93
N GLU A 72 0.03 -39.96 13.57
CA GLU A 72 0.46 -41.35 13.36
C GLU A 72 -0.12 -41.91 12.05
N THR A 73 -1.40 -41.67 11.78
CA THR A 73 -2.04 -42.03 10.51
C THR A 73 -1.43 -41.27 9.34
N LEU A 74 -1.06 -40.00 9.54
CA LEU A 74 -0.27 -39.24 8.56
C LEU A 74 1.08 -39.91 8.29
N TYR A 75 1.83 -40.25 9.34
CA TYR A 75 3.14 -40.89 9.22
C TYR A 75 3.03 -42.23 8.46
N ALA A 76 2.08 -43.08 8.82
CA ALA A 76 1.88 -44.39 8.19
C ALA A 76 1.56 -44.26 6.69
N GLY A 77 0.62 -43.36 6.33
CA GLY A 77 0.26 -43.13 4.94
C GLY A 77 1.40 -42.58 4.09
N ILE A 78 2.29 -41.75 4.67
CA ILE A 78 3.50 -41.27 4.00
C ILE A 78 4.52 -42.40 3.85
N HIS A 79 4.75 -43.19 4.90
CA HIS A 79 5.71 -44.29 4.90
C HIS A 79 5.37 -45.38 3.85
N ASP A 80 4.09 -45.61 3.59
CA ASP A 80 3.63 -46.65 2.67
C ASP A 80 3.82 -46.32 1.18
N LEU A 81 4.04 -45.04 0.84
CA LEU A 81 4.29 -44.63 -0.55
C LEU A 81 5.61 -45.22 -1.09
N PRO A 82 5.66 -45.57 -2.40
CA PRO A 82 6.85 -46.13 -3.04
C PRO A 82 7.87 -45.02 -3.38
N TRP A 83 8.48 -44.42 -2.37
CA TRP A 83 9.45 -43.33 -2.55
C TRP A 83 10.65 -43.70 -3.42
N GLU A 84 11.00 -44.98 -3.46
CA GLU A 84 12.00 -45.58 -4.33
C GLU A 84 11.74 -45.34 -5.84
N ASP A 85 10.50 -45.08 -6.25
CA ASP A 85 10.16 -44.74 -7.64
C ASP A 85 10.44 -43.26 -7.97
N HIS A 86 10.72 -42.44 -6.95
CA HIS A 86 10.86 -40.99 -7.08
C HIS A 86 12.24 -40.46 -6.67
N LEU A 87 12.91 -41.07 -5.68
CA LEU A 87 14.17 -40.60 -5.13
C LEU A 87 15.17 -41.75 -5.01
N ALA A 88 16.43 -41.50 -5.40
CA ALA A 88 17.50 -42.46 -5.19
C ALA A 88 17.82 -42.61 -3.68
N PRO A 89 18.25 -43.78 -3.19
CA PRO A 89 18.55 -43.98 -1.76
C PRO A 89 19.62 -43.03 -1.19
N ASP A 90 20.54 -42.56 -2.03
CA ASP A 90 21.60 -41.59 -1.72
C ASP A 90 21.24 -40.15 -2.11
N GLY A 91 20.04 -39.92 -2.68
CA GLY A 91 19.54 -38.62 -3.06
C GLY A 91 19.14 -37.74 -1.87
N THR A 92 18.81 -36.49 -2.17
CA THR A 92 18.47 -35.44 -1.19
C THR A 92 17.01 -35.00 -1.30
N LEU A 93 16.39 -34.69 -0.17
CA LEU A 93 15.00 -34.23 -0.13
C LEU A 93 14.78 -33.00 0.74
N SER A 94 13.69 -32.29 0.49
CA SER A 94 13.16 -31.27 1.40
C SER A 94 11.64 -31.37 1.52
N ILE A 95 11.10 -30.99 2.67
CA ILE A 95 9.66 -31.02 2.94
C ILE A 95 9.12 -29.61 3.13
N GLU A 96 8.07 -29.29 2.39
CA GLU A 96 7.21 -28.14 2.62
C GLU A 96 5.86 -28.64 3.13
N PHE A 97 5.55 -28.35 4.40
CA PHE A 97 4.32 -28.81 5.04
C PHE A 97 3.38 -27.63 5.29
N SER A 98 2.11 -27.80 4.94
CA SER A 98 1.05 -26.82 5.20
C SER A 98 -0.17 -27.50 5.79
N GLY A 99 -0.64 -27.02 6.94
CA GLY A 99 -1.75 -27.64 7.65
C GLY A 99 -1.57 -27.73 9.15
N SER A 100 -2.57 -28.30 9.80
CA SER A 100 -2.56 -28.69 11.20
C SER A 100 -3.58 -29.81 11.41
N GLY A 101 -3.39 -30.56 12.48
CA GLY A 101 -4.29 -31.64 12.87
C GLY A 101 -3.86 -32.23 14.22
N PRO A 102 -4.62 -33.17 14.77
CA PRO A 102 -4.31 -33.77 16.06
C PRO A 102 -2.86 -34.31 16.12
N GLY A 103 -2.07 -33.75 17.03
CA GLY A 103 -0.66 -34.10 17.19
C GLY A 103 0.33 -33.34 16.30
N ILE A 104 -0.12 -32.42 15.42
CA ILE A 104 0.73 -31.48 14.69
C ILE A 104 0.12 -30.07 14.79
N ASP A 105 0.69 -29.26 15.69
CA ASP A 105 0.19 -27.91 15.98
C ASP A 105 0.89 -26.82 15.17
N HIS A 106 2.07 -27.12 14.60
CA HIS A 106 2.82 -26.18 13.77
C HIS A 106 3.51 -26.88 12.59
N SER A 107 3.67 -26.13 11.49
CA SER A 107 4.12 -26.66 10.21
C SER A 107 5.51 -27.29 10.23
N HIS A 108 6.42 -26.75 11.05
CA HIS A 108 7.78 -27.30 11.19
C HIS A 108 7.78 -28.74 11.72
N TYR A 109 6.90 -29.05 12.70
CA TYR A 109 6.80 -30.40 13.24
C TYR A 109 6.15 -31.35 12.22
N GLY A 110 5.15 -30.89 11.47
CA GLY A 110 4.57 -31.66 10.37
C GLY A 110 5.59 -32.01 9.29
N ALA A 111 6.42 -31.03 8.89
CA ALA A 111 7.51 -31.26 7.94
C ALA A 111 8.53 -32.29 8.45
N GLN A 112 8.86 -32.24 9.75
CA GLN A 112 9.74 -33.23 10.37
C GLN A 112 9.12 -34.63 10.36
N ARG A 113 7.84 -34.77 10.72
CA ARG A 113 7.14 -36.06 10.73
C ARG A 113 7.06 -36.70 9.35
N VAL A 114 6.76 -35.90 8.32
CA VAL A 114 6.79 -36.37 6.92
C VAL A 114 8.18 -36.85 6.53
N LYS A 115 9.22 -36.04 6.80
CA LYS A 115 10.60 -36.40 6.51
C LYS A 115 11.00 -37.72 7.18
N ASP A 116 10.66 -37.89 8.45
CA ASP A 116 11.01 -39.09 9.23
C ASP A 116 10.34 -40.35 8.62
N ALA A 117 9.07 -40.27 8.23
CA ALA A 117 8.37 -41.38 7.54
C ALA A 117 9.06 -41.81 6.24
N ILE A 118 9.53 -40.86 5.44
CA ILE A 118 10.23 -41.14 4.17
C ILE A 118 11.60 -41.75 4.44
N VAL A 119 12.36 -41.17 5.36
CA VAL A 119 13.70 -41.66 5.73
C VAL A 119 13.63 -43.08 6.28
N ASP A 120 12.66 -43.35 7.14
CA ASP A 120 12.49 -44.67 7.75
C ASP A 120 12.04 -45.72 6.71
N ARG A 121 11.24 -45.33 5.72
CA ARG A 121 10.91 -46.17 4.55
C ARG A 121 12.18 -46.56 3.77
N PHE A 122 13.05 -45.60 3.45
CA PHE A 122 14.32 -45.90 2.76
C PHE A 122 15.26 -46.78 3.60
N ARG A 123 15.34 -46.54 4.92
CA ARG A 123 16.13 -47.39 5.81
C ARG A 123 15.62 -48.82 5.82
N ALA A 124 14.31 -49.01 5.91
CA ALA A 124 13.68 -50.33 5.95
C ALA A 124 13.83 -51.08 4.62
N ARG A 125 13.71 -50.39 3.47
CA ARG A 125 13.76 -51.02 2.13
C ARG A 125 15.17 -51.18 1.57
N CYS A 126 16.03 -50.19 1.75
CA CYS A 126 17.31 -50.09 1.06
C CYS A 126 18.52 -50.09 2.02
N GLY A 127 18.30 -50.02 3.34
CA GLY A 127 19.37 -49.92 4.33
C GLY A 127 20.11 -48.58 4.33
N GLN A 128 19.64 -47.60 3.57
CA GLN A 128 20.26 -46.29 3.41
C GLN A 128 19.32 -45.16 3.88
N ARG A 129 19.91 -44.02 4.19
CA ARG A 129 19.18 -42.81 4.57
C ARG A 129 19.44 -41.72 3.53
N PRO A 130 18.39 -41.21 2.85
CA PRO A 130 18.56 -40.08 1.95
C PRO A 130 19.00 -38.82 2.73
N GLY A 131 19.75 -37.97 2.04
CA GLY A 131 20.21 -36.68 2.54
C GLY A 131 19.08 -35.64 2.62
N VAL A 132 19.37 -34.50 3.24
CA VAL A 132 18.46 -33.35 3.28
C VAL A 132 19.21 -32.13 2.77
N ASP A 133 18.73 -31.54 1.68
CA ASP A 133 19.20 -30.24 1.19
C ASP A 133 18.01 -29.26 1.16
N PRO A 134 17.99 -28.22 2.02
CA PRO A 134 16.90 -27.27 2.06
C PRO A 134 16.92 -26.26 0.89
N ARG A 135 18.04 -26.15 0.15
CA ARG A 135 18.24 -25.17 -0.92
C ARG A 135 18.02 -25.78 -2.30
N GLN A 136 18.69 -26.88 -2.61
CA GLN A 136 18.62 -27.55 -3.91
C GLN A 136 18.48 -29.07 -3.74
N PRO A 137 17.35 -29.54 -3.19
CA PRO A 137 17.08 -30.96 -3.08
C PRO A 137 16.85 -31.59 -4.46
N ASP A 138 17.18 -32.88 -4.59
CA ASP A 138 16.80 -33.68 -5.76
C ASP A 138 15.30 -33.75 -5.92
N VAL A 139 14.57 -33.89 -4.80
CA VAL A 139 13.12 -33.89 -4.74
C VAL A 139 12.60 -33.01 -3.59
N ARG A 140 11.71 -32.07 -3.92
CA ARG A 140 10.94 -31.30 -2.94
C ARG A 140 9.53 -31.87 -2.82
N ILE A 141 9.10 -32.13 -1.59
CA ILE A 141 7.84 -32.79 -1.29
C ILE A 141 6.93 -31.78 -0.60
N HIS A 142 5.75 -31.57 -1.18
CA HIS A 142 4.73 -30.72 -0.61
C HIS A 142 3.66 -31.60 0.06
N ALA A 143 3.55 -31.48 1.37
CA ALA A 143 2.55 -32.20 2.17
C ALA A 143 1.51 -31.21 2.68
N ARG A 144 0.26 -31.37 2.23
CA ARG A 144 -0.87 -30.57 2.68
C ARG A 144 -1.77 -31.43 3.57
N TRP A 145 -1.99 -31.02 4.82
CA TRP A 145 -2.92 -31.70 5.71
C TRP A 145 -4.05 -30.76 6.13
N ARG A 146 -5.28 -31.08 5.75
CA ARG A 146 -6.43 -30.22 6.03
C ARG A 146 -7.72 -31.00 6.14
N ASN A 147 -8.53 -30.66 7.14
CA ASN A 147 -9.84 -31.28 7.38
C ASN A 147 -9.77 -32.82 7.45
N GLY A 148 -8.69 -33.36 8.04
CA GLY A 148 -8.47 -34.82 8.12
C GLY A 148 -8.02 -35.48 6.82
N GLN A 149 -7.69 -34.72 5.77
CA GLN A 149 -7.21 -35.24 4.49
C GLN A 149 -5.77 -34.79 4.22
N ALA A 150 -4.89 -35.74 3.89
CA ALA A 150 -3.52 -35.49 3.49
C ALA A 150 -3.38 -35.60 1.96
N THR A 151 -2.75 -34.60 1.34
CA THR A 151 -2.34 -34.61 -0.08
C THR A 151 -0.83 -34.48 -0.14
N ILE A 152 -0.17 -35.47 -0.75
CA ILE A 152 1.28 -35.52 -0.91
C ILE A 152 1.61 -35.29 -2.38
N SER A 153 2.53 -34.39 -2.67
CA SER A 153 2.88 -34.02 -4.05
C SER A 153 4.38 -33.78 -4.21
N LEU A 154 4.91 -34.06 -5.39
CA LEU A 154 6.23 -33.58 -5.81
C LEU A 154 6.10 -32.16 -6.36
N ASP A 155 7.04 -31.29 -5.99
CA ASP A 155 7.17 -29.97 -6.58
C ASP A 155 8.06 -30.05 -7.83
N LEU A 156 7.48 -29.85 -9.01
CA LEU A 156 8.20 -29.87 -10.29
C LEU A 156 8.92 -28.54 -10.57
N SER A 157 8.54 -27.46 -9.89
CA SER A 157 9.12 -26.13 -10.07
C SER A 157 10.43 -25.94 -9.30
N GLY A 158 10.55 -26.55 -8.12
CA GLY A 158 11.71 -26.41 -7.23
C GLY A 158 11.66 -25.09 -6.47
N ASP A 159 12.34 -24.05 -6.95
CA ASP A 159 12.08 -22.69 -6.49
C ASP A 159 10.74 -22.19 -7.05
N SER A 160 10.08 -21.26 -6.35
CA SER A 160 8.85 -20.67 -6.88
C SER A 160 9.10 -20.05 -8.26
N LEU A 161 8.16 -20.26 -9.18
CA LEU A 161 8.23 -19.82 -10.58
C LEU A 161 8.34 -18.30 -10.71
N HIS A 162 8.08 -17.56 -9.62
CA HIS A 162 8.36 -16.14 -9.66
C HIS A 162 9.87 -15.80 -9.77
N ARG A 163 10.77 -16.73 -9.46
CA ARG A 163 12.21 -16.49 -9.61
C ARG A 163 12.65 -16.83 -11.04
N ARG A 164 12.64 -15.83 -11.91
CA ARG A 164 12.89 -16.01 -13.36
C ARG A 164 14.36 -16.24 -13.68
N GLY A 165 15.25 -15.71 -12.84
CA GLY A 165 16.71 -15.75 -13.02
C GLY A 165 17.34 -14.39 -13.34
N TYR A 166 16.55 -13.39 -13.74
CA TYR A 166 17.08 -12.06 -14.09
C TYR A 166 17.24 -11.09 -12.91
N ARG A 167 16.44 -11.24 -11.84
CA ARG A 167 16.42 -10.26 -10.74
C ARG A 167 17.68 -10.37 -9.89
N GLU A 168 18.51 -9.34 -9.95
CA GLU A 168 19.71 -9.19 -9.12
C GLU A 168 19.62 -7.93 -8.26
N ALA A 169 19.24 -6.80 -8.86
CA ALA A 169 19.09 -5.53 -8.16
C ALA A 169 17.65 -5.34 -7.69
N THR A 170 17.47 -5.01 -6.41
CA THR A 170 16.16 -4.79 -5.80
C THR A 170 16.01 -3.35 -5.32
N VAL A 171 14.76 -2.91 -5.24
CA VAL A 171 14.33 -1.67 -4.58
C VAL A 171 13.40 -2.03 -3.42
N THR A 172 13.00 -1.05 -2.61
CA THR A 172 12.01 -1.25 -1.55
C THR A 172 10.70 -1.79 -2.12
N ALA A 173 10.12 -2.82 -1.49
CA ALA A 173 8.84 -3.44 -1.86
C ALA A 173 8.73 -3.87 -3.36
N PRO A 174 9.59 -4.79 -3.85
CA PRO A 174 9.54 -5.21 -5.24
C PRO A 174 8.27 -6.04 -5.52
N LEU A 175 7.65 -5.76 -6.67
CA LEU A 175 6.55 -6.55 -7.18
C LEU A 175 7.05 -7.95 -7.57
N LYS A 176 6.39 -9.02 -7.12
CA LYS A 176 6.64 -10.36 -7.66
C LYS A 176 6.31 -10.35 -9.15
N GLU A 177 7.16 -10.92 -9.98
CA GLU A 177 6.98 -10.87 -11.42
C GLU A 177 5.76 -11.72 -11.87
N THR A 178 5.25 -12.66 -11.05
CA THR A 178 4.01 -13.42 -11.38
C THR A 178 2.81 -12.51 -11.25
N LEU A 179 2.83 -11.64 -10.24
CA LEU A 179 1.86 -10.58 -10.08
C LEU A 179 2.02 -9.54 -11.20
N ALA A 180 3.24 -9.11 -11.53
CA ALA A 180 3.48 -8.19 -12.65
C ALA A 180 2.90 -8.71 -13.97
N ALA A 181 3.15 -10.00 -14.29
CA ALA A 181 2.55 -10.67 -15.42
C ALA A 181 1.01 -10.66 -15.35
N ALA A 182 0.42 -11.00 -14.19
CA ALA A 182 -1.02 -10.96 -14.00
C ALA A 182 -1.63 -9.57 -14.24
N LEU A 183 -0.95 -8.50 -13.80
CA LEU A 183 -1.37 -7.12 -14.02
C LEU A 183 -1.36 -6.76 -15.52
N LEU A 184 -0.29 -7.11 -16.23
CA LEU A 184 -0.16 -6.88 -17.68
C LEU A 184 -1.24 -7.62 -18.48
N LEU A 185 -1.50 -8.89 -18.13
CA LEU A 185 -2.56 -9.69 -18.74
C LEU A 185 -3.94 -9.05 -18.50
N LYS A 186 -4.25 -8.58 -17.28
CA LYS A 186 -5.51 -7.88 -17.00
C LYS A 186 -5.62 -6.52 -17.66
N ALA A 187 -4.52 -5.81 -17.85
CA ALA A 187 -4.47 -4.54 -18.57
C ALA A 187 -4.56 -4.71 -20.10
N GLY A 188 -4.59 -5.96 -20.58
CA GLY A 188 -4.69 -6.27 -22.01
C GLY A 188 -3.41 -6.00 -22.79
N TRP A 189 -2.25 -6.05 -22.13
CA TRP A 189 -0.95 -5.81 -22.75
C TRP A 189 -0.68 -6.67 -23.99
N PRO A 190 -0.92 -8.00 -24.00
CA PRO A 190 -0.62 -8.83 -25.17
C PRO A 190 -1.31 -8.34 -26.46
N THR A 191 -2.57 -7.91 -26.36
CA THR A 191 -3.31 -7.37 -27.51
C THR A 191 -2.75 -6.03 -27.97
N ILE A 192 -2.34 -5.16 -27.03
CA ILE A 192 -1.73 -3.87 -27.35
C ILE A 192 -0.37 -4.06 -28.03
N ALA A 193 0.44 -4.96 -27.49
CA ALA A 193 1.76 -5.29 -28.03
C ALA A 193 1.67 -5.90 -29.45
N ALA A 194 0.74 -6.84 -29.67
CA ALA A 194 0.51 -7.44 -30.98
C ALA A 194 0.07 -6.41 -32.05
N ALA A 195 -0.57 -5.31 -31.63
CA ALA A 195 -0.91 -4.18 -32.50
C ALA A 195 0.24 -3.17 -32.68
N GLY A 196 1.44 -3.45 -32.13
CA GLY A 196 2.61 -2.56 -32.16
C GLY A 196 2.52 -1.39 -31.17
N GLY A 197 1.56 -1.41 -30.24
CA GLY A 197 1.35 -0.36 -29.25
C GLY A 197 2.48 -0.34 -28.20
N PRO A 198 2.98 0.85 -27.81
CA PRO A 198 4.04 0.98 -26.82
C PRO A 198 3.56 0.69 -25.38
N LEU A 199 4.50 0.42 -24.46
CA LEU A 199 4.25 0.43 -23.02
C LEU A 199 5.11 1.47 -22.32
N ILE A 200 4.52 2.17 -21.36
CA ILE A 200 5.22 3.12 -20.48
C ILE A 200 5.00 2.73 -19.03
N ASP A 201 6.09 2.53 -18.30
CA ASP A 201 6.11 2.46 -16.84
C ASP A 201 6.84 3.71 -16.27
N PRO A 202 6.10 4.74 -15.82
CA PRO A 202 6.69 6.00 -15.37
C PRO A 202 7.22 5.96 -13.94
N LEU A 203 7.04 4.84 -13.23
CA LEU A 203 7.45 4.61 -11.83
C LEU A 203 8.07 3.20 -11.72
N CYS A 204 9.09 2.95 -12.54
CA CYS A 204 9.48 1.60 -12.89
C CYS A 204 10.16 0.81 -11.76
N GLY A 205 10.68 1.47 -10.72
CA GLY A 205 11.33 0.81 -9.61
C GLY A 205 12.44 -0.14 -10.07
N SER A 206 12.27 -1.44 -9.88
CA SER A 206 13.24 -2.47 -10.33
C SER A 206 13.07 -2.91 -11.79
N GLY A 207 12.15 -2.32 -12.55
CA GLY A 207 11.86 -2.64 -13.95
C GLY A 207 10.98 -3.87 -14.16
N THR A 208 10.30 -4.36 -13.12
CA THR A 208 9.62 -5.66 -13.20
C THR A 208 8.51 -5.68 -14.26
N LEU A 209 7.64 -4.65 -14.28
CA LEU A 209 6.54 -4.57 -15.24
C LEU A 209 7.07 -4.48 -16.68
N VAL A 210 8.08 -3.65 -16.93
CA VAL A 210 8.61 -3.47 -18.29
C VAL A 210 9.36 -4.71 -18.81
N ILE A 211 10.05 -5.45 -17.93
CA ILE A 211 10.75 -6.69 -18.30
C ILE A 211 9.73 -7.80 -18.61
N GLU A 212 8.72 -8.00 -17.75
CA GLU A 212 7.67 -8.99 -18.03
C GLU A 212 6.88 -8.62 -19.30
N ALA A 213 6.66 -7.33 -19.56
CA ALA A 213 6.03 -6.86 -20.79
C ALA A 213 6.86 -7.19 -22.02
N ALA A 214 8.19 -7.01 -21.96
CA ALA A 214 9.12 -7.38 -23.02
C ALA A 214 9.07 -8.89 -23.28
N TRP A 215 9.11 -9.71 -22.23
CA TRP A 215 9.06 -11.16 -22.35
C TRP A 215 7.73 -11.68 -22.87
N MET A 216 6.60 -11.03 -22.54
CA MET A 216 5.30 -11.35 -23.12
C MET A 216 5.24 -11.02 -24.61
N ALA A 217 5.66 -9.82 -25.00
CA ALA A 217 5.63 -9.38 -26.39
C ALA A 217 6.65 -10.13 -27.27
N GLY A 218 7.79 -10.51 -26.68
CA GLY A 218 8.87 -11.21 -27.34
C GLY A 218 8.77 -12.73 -27.31
N ASP A 219 7.62 -13.28 -26.89
CA ASP A 219 7.37 -14.72 -26.74
C ASP A 219 8.48 -15.48 -25.99
N HIS A 220 9.09 -14.82 -25.00
CA HIS A 220 10.14 -15.39 -24.17
C HIS A 220 9.52 -16.17 -23.02
N ALA A 221 9.85 -17.46 -22.91
CA ALA A 221 9.38 -18.32 -21.83
C ALA A 221 9.92 -17.83 -20.46
N PRO A 222 9.08 -17.62 -19.43
CA PRO A 222 9.53 -17.10 -18.14
C PRO A 222 10.52 -18.03 -17.41
N GLY A 223 10.51 -19.32 -17.73
CA GLY A 223 11.41 -20.32 -17.14
C GLY A 223 12.78 -20.43 -17.79
N LEU A 224 13.03 -19.78 -18.93
CA LEU A 224 14.20 -20.07 -19.78
C LEU A 224 15.55 -19.77 -19.09
N LEU A 225 15.61 -18.75 -18.24
CA LEU A 225 16.83 -18.37 -17.50
C LEU A 225 17.03 -19.15 -16.19
N ARG A 226 16.14 -20.07 -15.85
CA ARG A 226 16.24 -20.87 -14.62
C ARG A 226 17.22 -22.02 -14.82
N SER A 227 18.17 -22.15 -13.91
CA SER A 227 19.21 -23.19 -13.95
C SER A 227 18.85 -24.50 -13.24
N HIS A 228 17.81 -24.49 -12.39
CA HIS A 228 17.44 -25.65 -11.58
C HIS A 228 15.90 -25.78 -11.48
N TRP A 229 15.43 -27.02 -11.49
CA TRP A 229 14.01 -27.39 -11.45
C TRP A 229 13.76 -28.47 -10.41
N GLY A 230 12.55 -28.53 -9.88
CA GLY A 230 12.19 -29.50 -8.85
C GLY A 230 12.12 -30.95 -9.34
N PHE A 231 12.14 -31.15 -10.66
CA PHE A 231 12.29 -32.46 -11.29
C PHE A 231 13.74 -32.83 -11.63
N SER A 232 14.73 -31.96 -11.40
CA SER A 232 16.11 -32.19 -11.86
C SER A 232 16.75 -33.46 -11.27
N GLY A 233 16.42 -33.80 -10.01
CA GLY A 233 16.88 -35.04 -9.36
C GLY A 233 15.78 -36.10 -9.18
N TRP A 234 14.59 -35.88 -9.76
CA TRP A 234 13.47 -36.83 -9.69
C TRP A 234 13.68 -38.00 -10.65
N LEU A 235 13.59 -39.23 -10.16
CA LEU A 235 13.79 -40.45 -10.97
C LEU A 235 12.80 -40.61 -12.12
N GLY A 236 11.61 -39.99 -12.02
CA GLY A 236 10.62 -39.99 -13.11
C GLY A 236 10.83 -38.90 -14.17
N HIS A 237 11.92 -38.13 -14.09
CA HIS A 237 12.24 -37.11 -15.08
C HIS A 237 12.55 -37.75 -16.44
N ILE A 238 12.01 -37.15 -17.52
CA ILE A 238 12.28 -37.56 -18.90
C ILE A 238 13.03 -36.44 -19.63
N PRO A 239 14.39 -36.48 -19.67
CA PRO A 239 15.20 -35.41 -20.26
C PRO A 239 14.86 -35.09 -21.72
N ALA A 240 14.50 -36.09 -22.50
CA ALA A 240 14.16 -35.91 -23.92
C ALA A 240 12.92 -35.02 -24.14
N LEU A 241 11.92 -35.08 -23.25
CA LEU A 241 10.73 -34.21 -23.33
C LEU A 241 11.11 -32.77 -22.96
N TRP A 242 11.91 -32.60 -21.91
CA TRP A 242 12.35 -31.29 -21.45
C TRP A 242 13.23 -30.57 -22.48
N ASN A 243 14.22 -31.26 -23.04
CA ASN A 243 15.11 -30.68 -24.05
C ASN A 243 14.35 -30.21 -25.29
N ARG A 244 13.30 -30.93 -25.71
CA ARG A 244 12.44 -30.50 -26.82
C ARG A 244 11.72 -29.18 -26.51
N LEU A 245 11.20 -29.03 -25.29
CA LEU A 245 10.53 -27.81 -24.86
C LEU A 245 11.49 -26.62 -24.76
N LEU A 246 12.74 -26.86 -24.35
CA LEU A 246 13.79 -25.82 -24.36
C LEU A 246 14.10 -25.38 -25.79
N THR A 247 14.29 -26.31 -26.72
CA THR A 247 14.50 -25.98 -28.15
C THR A 247 13.33 -25.18 -28.72
N GLU A 248 12.09 -25.58 -28.47
CA GLU A 248 10.90 -24.82 -28.88
C GLU A 248 10.91 -23.39 -28.31
N ALA A 249 11.26 -23.24 -27.03
CA ALA A 249 11.28 -21.94 -26.38
C ALA A 249 12.39 -21.02 -26.91
N ASP A 250 13.57 -21.55 -27.21
CA ASP A 250 14.66 -20.80 -27.82
C ASP A 250 14.27 -20.33 -29.24
N GLU A 251 13.67 -21.21 -30.05
CA GLU A 251 13.19 -20.87 -31.40
C GLU A 251 12.11 -19.77 -31.38
N ARG A 252 11.13 -19.90 -30.49
CA ARG A 252 10.06 -18.89 -30.30
C ARG A 252 10.62 -17.56 -29.83
N CYS A 253 11.55 -17.58 -28.87
CA CYS A 253 12.22 -16.40 -28.36
C CYS A 253 13.01 -15.66 -29.46
N ALA A 254 13.75 -16.39 -30.30
CA ALA A 254 14.52 -15.80 -31.40
C ALA A 254 13.64 -15.05 -32.40
N VAL A 255 12.45 -15.58 -32.72
CA VAL A 255 11.47 -14.91 -33.59
C VAL A 255 10.76 -13.76 -32.88
N GLY A 256 10.33 -13.98 -31.64
CA GLY A 256 9.54 -13.00 -30.88
C GLY A 256 10.33 -11.75 -30.51
N GLN A 257 11.63 -11.84 -30.27
CA GLN A 257 12.48 -10.69 -29.92
C GLN A 257 12.38 -9.53 -30.93
N THR A 258 12.14 -9.80 -32.21
CA THR A 258 11.99 -8.74 -33.22
C THR A 258 10.62 -8.07 -33.20
N GLN A 259 9.64 -8.64 -32.49
CA GLN A 259 8.26 -8.15 -32.39
C GLN A 259 8.03 -7.28 -31.14
N ILE A 260 9.03 -7.16 -30.25
CA ILE A 260 8.90 -6.35 -29.04
C ILE A 260 8.69 -4.88 -29.43
N PRO A 261 7.55 -4.26 -29.07
CA PRO A 261 7.27 -2.86 -29.38
C PRO A 261 8.11 -1.93 -28.51
N LEU A 262 7.95 -0.61 -28.69
CA LEU A 262 8.65 0.35 -27.86
C LEU A 262 8.23 0.25 -26.39
N LEU A 263 9.21 -0.02 -25.52
CA LEU A 263 9.05 -0.05 -24.08
C LEU A 263 9.82 1.11 -23.44
N LEU A 264 9.13 1.92 -22.65
CA LEU A 264 9.68 3.07 -21.95
C LEU A 264 9.55 2.86 -20.45
N ALA A 265 10.65 2.99 -19.73
CA ALA A 265 10.68 2.91 -18.28
C ALA A 265 11.34 4.15 -17.71
N SER A 266 10.76 4.75 -16.69
CA SER A 266 11.39 5.84 -15.97
C SER A 266 11.16 5.78 -14.48
N ASP A 267 12.09 6.37 -13.74
CA ASP A 267 11.93 6.65 -12.33
C ASP A 267 12.70 7.93 -11.97
N HIS A 268 12.25 8.63 -10.93
CA HIS A 268 12.97 9.76 -10.37
C HIS A 268 14.21 9.32 -9.59
N ASP A 269 14.15 8.14 -8.96
CA ASP A 269 15.23 7.59 -8.13
C ASP A 269 16.32 6.97 -9.03
N PRO A 270 17.56 7.50 -9.00
CA PRO A 270 18.66 6.91 -9.76
C PRO A 270 18.97 5.45 -9.37
N LYS A 271 18.63 5.00 -8.15
CA LYS A 271 18.80 3.60 -7.75
C LYS A 271 17.82 2.69 -8.47
N ALA A 272 16.57 3.12 -8.63
CA ALA A 272 15.55 2.40 -9.40
C ALA A 272 15.98 2.25 -10.87
N VAL A 273 16.35 3.36 -11.52
CA VAL A 273 16.87 3.36 -12.91
C VAL A 273 18.04 2.38 -13.06
N ARG A 274 19.01 2.41 -12.14
CA ARG A 274 20.14 1.47 -12.16
C ARG A 274 19.69 0.02 -12.00
N ALA A 275 18.75 -0.25 -11.10
CA ALA A 275 18.21 -1.59 -10.90
C ALA A 275 17.49 -2.11 -12.15
N THR A 276 16.67 -1.27 -12.80
CA THR A 276 16.02 -1.59 -14.07
C THR A 276 17.04 -1.92 -15.16
N LEU A 277 18.10 -1.14 -15.32
CA LEU A 277 19.15 -1.39 -16.31
C LEU A 277 19.86 -2.74 -16.08
N ILE A 278 20.24 -3.04 -14.84
CA ILE A 278 20.88 -4.32 -14.47
C ILE A 278 19.96 -5.49 -14.76
N ASN A 279 18.72 -5.42 -14.29
CA ASN A 279 17.74 -6.49 -14.45
C ASN A 279 17.35 -6.70 -15.92
N ALA A 280 17.18 -5.63 -16.70
CA ALA A 280 16.89 -5.71 -18.14
C ALA A 280 18.06 -6.31 -18.93
N GLY A 281 19.31 -6.02 -18.53
CA GLY A 281 20.51 -6.65 -19.08
C GLY A 281 20.53 -8.15 -18.83
N ARG A 282 20.30 -8.58 -17.60
CA ARG A 282 20.21 -10.00 -17.24
C ARG A 282 19.03 -10.72 -17.89
N ALA A 283 17.95 -10.01 -18.15
CA ALA A 283 16.77 -10.52 -18.84
C ALA A 283 16.92 -10.55 -20.38
N GLY A 284 18.04 -10.07 -20.93
CA GLY A 284 18.30 -10.07 -22.37
C GLY A 284 17.46 -9.07 -23.17
N VAL A 285 16.95 -8.01 -22.54
CA VAL A 285 16.04 -7.02 -23.18
C VAL A 285 16.51 -5.57 -23.04
N ALA A 286 17.77 -5.34 -22.65
CA ALA A 286 18.30 -4.00 -22.42
C ALA A 286 18.28 -3.10 -23.66
N ASP A 287 18.44 -3.67 -24.85
CA ASP A 287 18.35 -2.99 -26.16
C ASP A 287 16.91 -2.66 -26.56
N ARG A 288 15.92 -3.28 -25.90
CA ARG A 288 14.47 -3.12 -26.20
C ARG A 288 13.75 -2.20 -25.25
N VAL A 289 14.33 -1.93 -24.08
CA VAL A 289 13.75 -1.05 -23.06
C VAL A 289 14.53 0.25 -22.97
N ARG A 290 13.88 1.38 -23.25
CA ARG A 290 14.49 2.70 -23.01
C ARG A 290 14.25 3.10 -21.56
N VAL A 291 15.32 3.12 -20.78
CA VAL A 291 15.29 3.47 -19.37
C VAL A 291 15.83 4.90 -19.18
N GLU A 292 15.06 5.76 -18.54
CA GLU A 292 15.43 7.16 -18.31
C GLU A 292 15.22 7.57 -16.85
N ARG A 293 16.14 8.37 -16.30
CA ARG A 293 15.86 9.08 -15.05
C ARG A 293 14.96 10.26 -15.37
N ARG A 294 13.71 10.21 -14.92
CA ARG A 294 12.72 11.24 -15.22
C ARG A 294 11.63 11.26 -14.16
N GLU A 295 11.24 12.47 -13.77
CA GLU A 295 10.03 12.70 -12.98
C GLU A 295 8.79 12.34 -13.79
N TRP A 296 7.85 11.63 -13.18
CA TRP A 296 6.65 11.16 -13.85
C TRP A 296 5.86 12.33 -14.51
N ALA A 297 5.89 13.53 -13.89
CA ALA A 297 5.28 14.76 -14.39
C ALA A 297 5.82 15.23 -15.76
N ALA A 298 7.02 14.79 -16.15
CA ALA A 298 7.66 15.13 -17.41
C ALA A 298 7.45 14.06 -18.51
N VAL A 299 6.83 12.92 -18.19
CA VAL A 299 6.65 11.80 -19.13
C VAL A 299 5.67 12.16 -20.25
N LYS A 300 6.03 11.91 -21.50
CA LYS A 300 5.19 12.18 -22.68
C LYS A 300 4.98 10.87 -23.46
N PRO A 301 3.84 10.70 -24.14
CA PRO A 301 3.70 9.58 -25.06
C PRO A 301 4.72 9.72 -26.21
N PRO A 302 5.27 8.60 -26.72
CA PRO A 302 5.97 8.60 -27.99
C PRO A 302 5.02 8.97 -29.13
N LEU A 303 5.57 9.40 -30.26
CA LEU A 303 4.82 9.58 -31.50
C LEU A 303 4.28 8.22 -31.99
N GLY A 304 3.04 8.19 -32.46
CA GLY A 304 2.43 6.98 -33.05
C GLY A 304 1.14 6.55 -32.35
N SER A 305 0.81 5.27 -32.50
CA SER A 305 -0.42 4.68 -31.97
C SER A 305 -0.44 4.67 -30.44
N PRO A 306 -1.63 4.85 -29.83
CA PRO A 306 -1.79 4.73 -28.37
C PRO A 306 -1.36 3.36 -27.85
N GLY A 307 -0.83 3.36 -26.64
CA GLY A 307 -0.35 2.16 -25.96
C GLY A 307 -0.92 2.00 -24.55
N LEU A 308 -0.12 1.38 -23.68
CA LEU A 308 -0.44 1.18 -22.27
C LEU A 308 0.49 2.01 -21.38
N VAL A 309 -0.08 2.83 -20.49
CA VAL A 309 0.63 3.33 -19.31
C VAL A 309 0.30 2.42 -18.14
N ILE A 310 1.29 1.78 -17.51
CA ILE A 310 1.06 0.96 -16.31
C ILE A 310 2.04 1.37 -15.22
N ALA A 311 1.54 1.55 -13.99
CA ALA A 311 2.38 1.95 -12.87
C ALA A 311 2.00 1.22 -11.58
N ASN A 312 3.01 1.02 -10.73
CA ASN A 312 2.86 0.52 -9.37
C ASN A 312 3.54 1.52 -8.41
N PRO A 313 2.88 2.64 -8.06
CA PRO A 313 3.42 3.59 -7.10
C PRO A 313 3.68 2.90 -5.77
N THR A 314 4.77 3.27 -5.09
CA THR A 314 5.03 2.79 -3.73
C THR A 314 3.93 3.29 -2.79
N TYR A 315 3.18 2.36 -2.20
CA TYR A 315 2.24 2.62 -1.10
C TYR A 315 2.98 2.35 0.22
N GLY A 316 3.62 3.38 0.77
CA GLY A 316 4.22 3.29 2.10
C GLY A 316 3.13 3.44 3.17
N GLU A 317 3.07 2.49 4.11
CA GLU A 317 2.16 2.54 5.27
C GLU A 317 2.54 3.63 6.30
N ARG A 318 3.33 4.64 5.91
CA ARG A 318 3.69 5.77 6.77
C ARG A 318 2.74 6.91 6.49
N LEU A 319 2.06 7.41 7.52
CA LEU A 319 1.08 8.51 7.43
C LEU A 319 1.62 9.79 6.75
N GLY A 320 2.94 10.00 6.71
CA GLY A 320 3.58 11.08 5.95
C GLY A 320 3.52 10.91 4.43
N ASP A 321 3.43 9.66 3.95
CA ASP A 321 3.36 9.33 2.52
C ASP A 321 1.94 9.57 1.94
N ALA A 322 0.90 9.70 2.78
CA ALA A 322 -0.48 9.78 2.29
C ALA A 322 -0.79 11.09 1.52
N ASP A 323 -0.27 12.23 1.99
CA ASP A 323 -0.44 13.53 1.34
C ASP A 323 0.36 13.59 0.02
N ASP A 324 1.60 13.11 0.05
CA ASP A 324 2.48 12.99 -1.12
C ASP A 324 1.90 12.01 -2.16
N LEU A 325 1.30 10.90 -1.69
CA LEU A 325 0.63 9.92 -2.54
C LEU A 325 -0.65 10.50 -3.15
N SER A 326 -1.45 11.25 -2.40
CA SER A 326 -2.63 11.95 -2.94
C SER A 326 -2.23 12.94 -4.05
N ALA A 327 -1.18 13.73 -3.82
CA ALA A 327 -0.63 14.64 -4.82
C ALA A 327 -0.15 13.90 -6.08
N LEU A 328 0.54 12.76 -5.91
CA LEU A 328 0.95 11.92 -7.02
C LEU A 328 -0.24 11.48 -7.89
N TYR A 329 -1.36 11.09 -7.29
CA TYR A 329 -2.55 10.65 -8.03
C TYR A 329 -3.22 11.79 -8.80
N VAL A 330 -3.33 12.96 -8.18
CA VAL A 330 -3.80 14.18 -8.83
C VAL A 330 -2.96 14.45 -10.08
N GLN A 331 -1.65 14.48 -9.91
CA GLN A 331 -0.78 14.83 -11.00
C GLN A 331 -0.80 13.73 -12.09
N LEU A 332 -0.76 12.42 -11.73
CA LEU A 332 -0.91 11.30 -12.65
C LEU A 332 -2.15 11.44 -13.53
N GLY A 333 -3.29 11.73 -12.91
CA GLY A 333 -4.54 11.96 -13.62
C GLY A 333 -4.49 13.15 -14.57
N ASP A 334 -3.91 14.28 -14.14
CA ASP A 334 -3.81 15.47 -14.98
C ASP A 334 -2.88 15.27 -16.18
N ARG A 335 -1.78 14.53 -16.00
CA ARG A 335 -0.88 14.19 -17.09
C ARG A 335 -1.53 13.25 -18.11
N LEU A 336 -2.22 12.21 -17.63
CA LEU A 336 -2.93 11.29 -18.49
C LEU A 336 -3.95 12.05 -19.35
N LYS A 337 -4.83 12.86 -18.72
CA LYS A 337 -5.84 13.64 -19.44
C LYS A 337 -5.25 14.62 -20.47
N SER A 338 -4.12 15.26 -20.16
CA SER A 338 -3.54 16.31 -20.99
C SER A 338 -2.68 15.79 -22.14
N HIS A 339 -2.04 14.62 -22.00
CA HIS A 339 -1.06 14.14 -22.98
C HIS A 339 -1.38 12.76 -23.56
N PHE A 340 -2.16 11.92 -22.87
CA PHE A 340 -2.35 10.51 -23.22
C PHE A 340 -3.73 10.21 -23.81
N GLY A 341 -4.34 11.16 -24.51
CA GLY A 341 -5.63 10.95 -25.17
C GLY A 341 -5.64 9.71 -26.07
N GLY A 342 -6.64 8.83 -25.88
CA GLY A 342 -6.78 7.56 -26.59
C GLY A 342 -5.96 6.39 -26.03
N TRP A 343 -5.11 6.62 -25.02
CA TRP A 343 -4.33 5.54 -24.39
C TRP A 343 -5.16 4.76 -23.37
N ARG A 344 -4.68 3.56 -23.08
CA ARG A 344 -5.09 2.79 -21.90
C ARG A 344 -4.14 3.08 -20.76
N ALA A 345 -4.67 3.17 -19.55
CA ALA A 345 -3.86 3.31 -18.34
C ALA A 345 -4.28 2.29 -17.28
N ALA A 346 -3.31 1.81 -16.51
CA ALA A 346 -3.54 0.90 -15.40
C ALA A 346 -2.69 1.30 -14.20
N LEU A 347 -3.31 1.39 -13.02
CA LEU A 347 -2.63 1.77 -11.77
C LEU A 347 -2.83 0.67 -10.74
N PHE A 348 -1.73 0.07 -10.29
CA PHE A 348 -1.76 -0.91 -9.20
C PHE A 348 -1.46 -0.24 -7.87
N THR A 349 -2.35 -0.39 -6.88
CA THR A 349 -2.26 0.34 -5.61
C THR A 349 -2.88 -0.37 -4.43
N GLY A 350 -2.28 -0.21 -3.24
CA GLY A 350 -2.88 -0.56 -1.95
C GLY A 350 -3.87 0.49 -1.40
N ALA A 351 -3.97 1.66 -2.04
CA ALA A 351 -4.80 2.81 -1.64
C ALA A 351 -5.82 3.17 -2.75
N PRO A 352 -6.79 2.29 -3.07
CA PRO A 352 -7.69 2.47 -4.20
C PRO A 352 -8.62 3.69 -4.10
N GLU A 353 -8.92 4.16 -2.90
CA GLU A 353 -9.70 5.38 -2.63
C GLU A 353 -9.03 6.63 -3.20
N LEU A 354 -7.69 6.69 -3.22
CA LEU A 354 -6.94 7.77 -3.86
C LEU A 354 -7.12 7.78 -5.38
N GLY A 355 -7.53 6.66 -5.99
CA GLY A 355 -7.87 6.57 -7.41
C GLY A 355 -8.87 7.65 -7.86
N LYS A 356 -9.80 8.05 -6.97
CA LYS A 356 -10.77 9.14 -7.24
C LYS A 356 -10.08 10.49 -7.47
N ARG A 357 -8.92 10.72 -6.84
CA ARG A 357 -8.13 11.95 -6.99
C ARG A 357 -7.53 12.09 -8.38
N MET A 358 -7.47 11.03 -9.19
CA MET A 358 -6.99 11.15 -10.58
C MET A 358 -7.93 11.99 -11.45
N GLY A 359 -9.20 12.19 -11.07
CA GLY A 359 -10.16 12.89 -11.94
C GLY A 359 -10.39 12.14 -13.27
N LEU A 360 -10.19 10.83 -13.26
CA LEU A 360 -10.39 9.90 -14.37
C LEU A 360 -11.14 8.71 -13.82
N ARG A 361 -12.28 8.35 -14.43
CA ARG A 361 -13.12 7.25 -13.96
C ARG A 361 -12.49 5.92 -14.39
N ALA A 362 -12.18 5.06 -13.42
CA ALA A 362 -11.82 3.68 -13.72
C ALA A 362 -13.04 2.95 -14.30
N HIS A 363 -12.88 2.33 -15.47
CA HIS A 363 -13.96 1.54 -16.10
C HIS A 363 -13.97 0.09 -15.59
N LYS A 364 -12.86 -0.36 -14.99
CA LYS A 364 -12.71 -1.70 -14.43
C LYS A 364 -11.73 -1.68 -13.26
N THR A 365 -12.01 -2.53 -12.27
CA THR A 365 -11.12 -2.73 -11.11
C THR A 365 -10.96 -4.22 -10.86
N ASN A 366 -9.73 -4.66 -10.58
CA ASN A 366 -9.42 -6.04 -10.20
C ASN A 366 -8.70 -6.07 -8.86
N VAL A 367 -9.03 -7.05 -8.01
CA VAL A 367 -8.38 -7.26 -6.72
C VAL A 367 -7.24 -8.27 -6.88
N PHE A 368 -6.09 -7.96 -6.28
CA PHE A 368 -4.92 -8.81 -6.21
C PHE A 368 -4.26 -8.68 -4.84
N TYR A 369 -3.32 -9.59 -4.54
CA TYR A 369 -2.59 -9.57 -3.27
C TYR A 369 -1.09 -9.47 -3.50
N ASN A 370 -0.46 -8.45 -2.92
CA ASN A 370 1.00 -8.35 -2.86
C ASN A 370 1.49 -8.80 -1.48
N GLY A 371 1.71 -10.11 -1.32
CA GLY A 371 1.91 -10.70 0.00
C GLY A 371 0.59 -10.64 0.80
N PRO A 372 0.57 -10.11 2.03
CA PRO A 372 -0.65 -9.99 2.83
C PRO A 372 -1.52 -8.78 2.43
N LEU A 373 -0.96 -7.83 1.67
CA LEU A 373 -1.64 -6.58 1.30
C LEU A 373 -2.64 -6.82 0.16
N GLU A 374 -3.91 -6.50 0.41
CA GLU A 374 -4.90 -6.36 -0.65
C GLU A 374 -4.58 -5.10 -1.46
N CYS A 375 -4.50 -5.25 -2.77
CA CYS A 375 -4.25 -4.16 -3.70
C CYS A 375 -5.24 -4.26 -4.85
N ARG A 376 -5.43 -3.14 -5.55
CA ARG A 376 -6.32 -3.08 -6.71
C ARG A 376 -5.60 -2.58 -7.93
N LEU A 377 -5.91 -3.20 -9.08
CA LEU A 377 -5.57 -2.69 -10.40
C LEU A 377 -6.75 -1.86 -10.90
N LEU A 378 -6.58 -0.55 -10.91
CA LEU A 378 -7.53 0.40 -11.49
C LEU A 378 -7.23 0.54 -12.98
N GLN A 379 -8.22 0.31 -13.85
CA GLN A 379 -8.05 0.39 -15.30
C GLN A 379 -8.84 1.58 -15.86
N PHE A 380 -8.20 2.34 -16.73
CA PHE A 380 -8.72 3.58 -17.29
C PHE A 380 -8.61 3.59 -18.80
N GLN A 381 -9.61 4.20 -19.43
CA GLN A 381 -9.55 4.63 -20.82
C GLN A 381 -9.38 6.15 -20.81
N VAL A 382 -8.34 6.66 -21.45
CA VAL A 382 -8.00 8.09 -21.40
C VAL A 382 -8.75 8.83 -22.51
N GLU A 383 -10.05 8.99 -22.31
CA GLU A 383 -10.95 9.70 -23.24
C GLU A 383 -11.83 10.69 -22.49
N PRO A 384 -12.25 11.82 -23.12
CA PRO A 384 -13.01 12.87 -22.45
C PRO A 384 -14.24 12.38 -21.69
N GLN A 385 -14.94 11.35 -22.19
CA GLN A 385 -16.12 10.78 -21.52
C GLN A 385 -15.84 10.13 -20.16
N PHE A 386 -14.58 9.79 -19.86
CA PHE A 386 -14.16 9.25 -18.56
C PHE A 386 -13.57 10.33 -17.65
N PHE A 387 -13.43 11.57 -18.12
CA PHE A 387 -12.84 12.65 -17.32
C PHE A 387 -13.87 13.11 -16.29
N VAL A 388 -13.41 13.28 -15.05
CA VAL A 388 -14.24 13.73 -13.94
C VAL A 388 -13.71 15.08 -13.49
N ASP A 389 -14.60 16.07 -13.47
CA ASP A 389 -14.33 17.33 -12.77
C ASP A 389 -14.32 17.05 -11.26
N ARG A 390 -13.11 17.07 -10.69
CA ARG A 390 -12.87 16.81 -9.27
C ARG A 390 -13.63 17.78 -8.39
N ASN A 391 -13.69 19.05 -8.77
CA ASN A 391 -14.33 20.09 -7.97
C ASN A 391 -15.85 19.91 -8.01
N ALA A 392 -16.42 19.58 -9.17
CA ALA A 392 -17.84 19.27 -9.27
C ALA A 392 -18.21 18.00 -8.49
N ALA A 393 -17.38 16.96 -8.56
CA ALA A 393 -17.59 15.70 -7.83
C ALA A 393 -17.47 15.89 -6.31
N ASP A 394 -16.47 16.66 -5.85
CA ASP A 394 -16.29 16.99 -4.44
C ASP A 394 -17.47 17.82 -3.92
N ARG A 395 -17.93 18.83 -4.67
CA ARG A 395 -19.15 19.60 -4.35
C ARG A 395 -20.38 18.71 -4.22
N PHE A 396 -20.60 17.82 -5.18
CA PHE A 396 -21.73 16.90 -5.15
C PHE A 396 -21.68 15.96 -3.94
N THR A 397 -20.50 15.38 -3.66
CA THR A 397 -20.29 14.49 -2.50
C THR A 397 -20.56 15.21 -1.19
N ARG A 398 -20.07 16.44 -1.05
CA ARG A 398 -20.32 17.30 0.14
C ARG A 398 -21.80 17.63 0.28
N ALA A 399 -22.48 17.98 -0.81
CA ALA A 399 -23.92 18.26 -0.79
C ALA A 399 -24.73 17.03 -0.34
N THR A 400 -24.42 15.84 -0.88
CA THR A 400 -25.07 14.59 -0.47
C THR A 400 -24.79 14.24 0.99
N ALA A 401 -23.54 14.38 1.45
CA ALA A 401 -23.19 14.14 2.86
C ALA A 401 -23.94 15.09 3.80
N LEU A 402 -24.09 16.35 3.41
CA LEU A 402 -24.89 17.34 4.14
C LEU A 402 -26.37 16.94 4.19
N GLU A 403 -26.96 16.55 3.06
CA GLU A 403 -28.36 16.08 2.99
C GLU A 403 -28.59 14.85 3.88
N GLN A 404 -27.68 13.88 3.85
CA GLN A 404 -27.73 12.67 4.68
C GLN A 404 -27.62 13.00 6.17
N ALA A 405 -26.69 13.87 6.56
CA ALA A 405 -26.55 14.31 7.94
C ALA A 405 -27.80 15.05 8.42
N VAL A 406 -28.39 15.91 7.58
CA VAL A 406 -29.66 16.60 7.88
C VAL A 406 -30.79 15.58 8.06
N ALA A 407 -30.92 14.60 7.18
CA ALA A 407 -31.92 13.52 7.29
C ALA A 407 -31.72 12.67 8.56
N ALA A 408 -30.48 12.49 9.02
CA ALA A 408 -30.14 11.83 10.28
C ALA A 408 -30.30 12.74 11.53
N GLY A 409 -30.88 13.93 11.37
CA GLY A 409 -31.21 14.85 12.45
C GLY A 409 -30.08 15.81 12.84
N ALA A 410 -29.17 16.15 11.92
CA ALA A 410 -28.14 17.18 12.12
C ALA A 410 -28.59 18.61 11.75
N GLU A 411 -29.86 18.81 11.38
CA GLU A 411 -30.39 20.10 10.96
C GLU A 411 -30.15 21.23 11.98
N GLY A 412 -30.37 20.96 13.26
CA GLY A 412 -30.14 21.92 14.35
C GLY A 412 -28.67 22.37 14.41
N PHE A 413 -27.74 21.42 14.29
CA PHE A 413 -26.30 21.70 14.28
C PHE A 413 -25.87 22.49 13.04
N VAL A 414 -26.32 22.08 11.85
CA VAL A 414 -26.05 22.80 10.59
C VAL A 414 -26.52 24.25 10.68
N ASN A 415 -27.75 24.48 11.16
CA ASN A 415 -28.31 25.81 11.30
C ASN A 415 -27.55 26.66 12.32
N ARG A 416 -27.15 26.05 13.45
CA ARG A 416 -26.36 26.72 14.47
C ARG A 416 -24.99 27.12 13.94
N LEU A 417 -24.27 26.21 13.28
CA LEU A 417 -22.96 26.45 12.69
C LEU A 417 -23.02 27.56 11.63
N ARG A 418 -24.02 27.56 10.74
CA ARG A 418 -24.26 28.65 9.76
C ARG A 418 -24.53 30.00 10.42
N LYS A 419 -25.23 30.02 11.56
CA LYS A 419 -25.48 31.25 12.32
C LYS A 419 -24.18 31.77 12.95
N ASN A 420 -23.41 30.89 13.57
CA ASN A 420 -22.12 31.22 14.16
C ASN A 420 -21.14 31.74 13.09
N LEU A 421 -21.04 31.08 11.93
CA LEU A 421 -20.20 31.55 10.82
C LEU A 421 -20.53 32.98 10.39
N ARG A 422 -21.82 33.29 10.19
CA ARG A 422 -22.25 34.63 9.80
C ARG A 422 -22.04 35.68 10.89
N HIS A 423 -22.16 35.30 12.16
CA HIS A 423 -22.02 36.24 13.28
C HIS A 423 -20.55 36.46 13.64
N LEU A 424 -19.84 35.37 13.94
CA LEU A 424 -18.45 35.36 14.36
C LEU A 424 -17.50 35.73 13.21
N GLY A 425 -17.81 35.36 11.96
CA GLY A 425 -17.02 35.79 10.80
C GLY A 425 -17.01 37.30 10.61
N ARG A 426 -18.18 37.96 10.73
CA ARG A 426 -18.28 39.44 10.65
C ARG A 426 -17.57 40.13 11.81
N TRP A 427 -17.66 39.55 13.00
CA TRP A 427 -16.91 40.04 14.16
C TRP A 427 -15.39 39.90 13.92
N ALA A 428 -14.95 38.72 13.51
CA ALA A 428 -13.55 38.41 13.27
C ALA A 428 -12.93 39.34 12.22
N GLU A 429 -13.64 39.59 11.12
CA GLU A 429 -13.20 40.54 10.08
C GLU A 429 -13.09 41.97 10.62
N ARG A 430 -14.09 42.44 11.39
CA ARG A 430 -14.07 43.79 11.98
C ARG A 430 -12.95 43.98 13.00
N GLU A 431 -12.64 42.96 13.79
CA GLU A 431 -11.60 43.01 14.81
C GLU A 431 -10.21 42.59 14.28
N GLY A 432 -10.08 42.23 12.99
CA GLY A 432 -8.81 41.77 12.41
C GLY A 432 -8.30 40.45 13.00
N VAL A 433 -9.21 39.56 13.38
CA VAL A 433 -8.95 38.27 14.02
C VAL A 433 -9.06 37.15 12.99
N SER A 434 -8.03 36.30 12.87
CA SER A 434 -8.04 35.16 11.95
C SER A 434 -8.16 33.79 12.64
N CYS A 435 -7.88 33.71 13.94
CA CYS A 435 -8.05 32.51 14.75
C CYS A 435 -9.18 32.71 15.77
N TYR A 436 -10.20 31.85 15.85
CA TYR A 436 -11.30 32.02 16.81
C TYR A 436 -12.12 30.74 16.99
N ARG A 437 -12.79 30.62 18.14
CA ARG A 437 -13.73 29.53 18.37
C ARG A 437 -15.01 29.76 17.57
N LEU A 438 -15.34 28.82 16.70
CA LEU A 438 -16.50 28.86 15.82
C LEU A 438 -17.74 28.22 16.45
N TYR A 439 -17.56 27.21 17.28
CA TYR A 439 -18.62 26.47 17.96
C TYR A 439 -18.08 25.95 19.28
N ASP A 440 -18.87 26.02 20.36
CA ASP A 440 -18.46 25.57 21.70
C ASP A 440 -19.61 24.87 22.43
N ALA A 441 -19.88 23.62 22.04
CA ALA A 441 -20.97 22.82 22.60
C ALA A 441 -22.31 23.57 22.70
N ASP A 442 -22.61 24.41 21.70
CA ASP A 442 -23.81 25.26 21.68
C ASP A 442 -25.13 24.46 21.75
N LEU A 443 -25.08 23.17 21.43
CA LEU A 443 -26.20 22.23 21.50
C LEU A 443 -25.83 21.06 22.42
N PRO A 444 -26.69 20.67 23.38
CA PRO A 444 -26.41 19.60 24.34
C PRO A 444 -26.04 18.26 23.69
N GLU A 445 -26.61 17.97 22.53
CA GLU A 445 -26.38 16.73 21.78
C GLU A 445 -25.10 16.74 20.91
N TYR A 446 -24.41 17.88 20.79
CA TYR A 446 -23.15 18.04 20.06
C TYR A 446 -22.06 18.59 20.99
N ALA A 447 -21.47 17.70 21.77
CA ALA A 447 -20.42 18.03 22.75
C ALA A 447 -19.04 18.19 22.08
N VAL A 448 -18.91 19.14 21.15
CA VAL A 448 -17.66 19.45 20.45
C VAL A 448 -17.31 20.92 20.55
N ALA A 449 -16.03 21.24 20.53
CA ALA A 449 -15.51 22.57 20.21
C ALA A 449 -14.93 22.56 18.80
N ILE A 450 -15.19 23.62 18.05
CA ILE A 450 -14.64 23.80 16.70
C ILE A 450 -13.93 25.14 16.69
N ASP A 451 -12.61 25.09 16.58
CA ASP A 451 -11.76 26.27 16.48
C ASP A 451 -11.29 26.47 15.05
N ARG A 452 -11.37 27.71 14.56
CA ARG A 452 -10.81 28.12 13.28
C ARG A 452 -9.44 28.73 13.51
N TYR A 453 -8.47 28.28 12.72
CA TYR A 453 -7.12 28.85 12.61
C TYR A 453 -6.87 29.14 11.14
N GLU A 454 -7.21 30.33 10.65
CA GLU A 454 -7.10 30.69 9.23
C GLU A 454 -7.77 29.67 8.28
N GLN A 455 -6.99 28.91 7.51
CA GLN A 455 -7.48 27.85 6.62
C GLN A 455 -7.73 26.51 7.31
N TRP A 456 -7.26 26.32 8.54
CA TRP A 456 -7.38 25.07 9.29
C TRP A 456 -8.56 25.09 10.26
N LEU A 457 -9.11 23.90 10.51
CA LEU A 457 -10.08 23.67 11.57
C LEU A 457 -9.53 22.65 12.56
N HIS A 458 -9.74 22.93 13.84
CA HIS A 458 -9.45 21.99 14.91
C HIS A 458 -10.74 21.67 15.65
N VAL A 459 -11.17 20.41 15.56
CA VAL A 459 -12.36 19.88 16.22
C VAL A 459 -11.91 19.10 17.45
N GLN A 460 -12.38 19.51 18.62
CA GLN A 460 -12.13 18.81 19.88
C GLN A 460 -13.43 18.23 20.44
N GLU A 461 -13.44 16.93 20.68
CA GLU A 461 -14.58 16.27 21.34
C GLU A 461 -14.47 16.42 22.88
N TYR A 462 -15.55 16.86 23.50
CA TYR A 462 -15.71 16.84 24.95
C TYR A 462 -16.22 15.47 25.42
N ALA A 463 -15.95 15.12 26.68
CA ALA A 463 -16.54 13.91 27.25
C ALA A 463 -18.08 14.05 27.24
N PRO A 464 -18.83 13.09 26.64
CA PRO A 464 -20.27 13.16 26.64
C PRO A 464 -20.79 13.16 28.09
N PRO A 465 -21.84 13.93 28.41
CA PRO A 465 -22.49 13.86 29.71
C PRO A 465 -22.92 12.42 30.02
N ALA A 466 -22.96 12.04 31.31
CA ALA A 466 -23.33 10.67 31.72
C ALA A 466 -24.73 10.23 31.25
N SER A 467 -25.56 11.19 30.81
CA SER A 467 -26.90 10.99 30.26
C SER A 467 -26.96 10.68 28.76
N VAL A 468 -25.83 10.71 28.04
CA VAL A 468 -25.77 10.48 26.58
C VAL A 468 -25.11 9.13 26.30
N ASP A 469 -25.77 8.31 25.47
CA ASP A 469 -25.23 7.03 25.02
C ASP A 469 -23.96 7.24 24.16
N SER A 470 -22.92 6.48 24.46
CA SER A 470 -21.63 6.50 23.77
C SER A 470 -21.72 6.21 22.27
N ALA A 471 -22.63 5.31 21.84
CA ALA A 471 -22.84 5.03 20.43
C ALA A 471 -23.46 6.24 19.71
N ARG A 472 -24.40 6.92 20.37
CA ARG A 472 -25.03 8.14 19.85
C ARG A 472 -24.04 9.31 19.78
N ALA A 473 -23.15 9.46 20.76
CA ALA A 473 -22.09 10.47 20.73
C ALA A 473 -21.14 10.27 19.53
N HIS A 474 -20.78 9.02 19.23
CA HIS A 474 -19.96 8.68 18.07
C HIS A 474 -20.66 9.04 16.74
N GLU A 475 -21.93 8.67 16.59
CA GLU A 475 -22.74 9.02 15.42
C GLU A 475 -22.84 10.54 15.22
N ARG A 476 -22.98 11.31 16.31
CA ARG A 476 -22.99 12.79 16.25
C ARG A 476 -21.63 13.36 15.83
N LEU A 477 -20.53 12.75 16.26
CA LEU A 477 -19.20 13.17 15.83
C LEU A 477 -18.97 12.91 14.33
N GLU A 478 -19.44 11.77 13.81
CA GLU A 478 -19.41 11.49 12.36
C GLU A 478 -20.23 12.54 11.58
N GLN A 479 -21.40 12.90 12.08
CA GLN A 479 -22.22 13.98 11.50
C GLN A 479 -21.48 15.32 11.50
N VAL A 480 -20.79 15.69 12.59
CA VAL A 480 -19.98 16.92 12.66
C VAL A 480 -18.91 16.93 11.58
N MET A 481 -18.15 15.84 11.45
CA MET A 481 -17.06 15.72 10.48
C MET A 481 -17.56 15.71 9.03
N ALA A 482 -18.73 15.13 8.76
CA ALA A 482 -19.35 15.13 7.44
C ALA A 482 -19.88 16.52 7.03
N VAL A 483 -20.46 17.25 7.98
CA VAL A 483 -21.12 18.54 7.75
C VAL A 483 -20.13 19.70 7.63
N LEU A 484 -19.05 19.67 8.41
CA LEU A 484 -18.11 20.80 8.54
C LEU A 484 -17.56 21.30 7.20
N PRO A 485 -16.96 20.46 6.34
CA PRO A 485 -16.44 20.92 5.04
C PRO A 485 -17.54 21.48 4.13
N ALA A 486 -18.72 20.86 4.13
CA ALA A 486 -19.85 21.25 3.29
C ALA A 486 -20.47 22.60 3.71
N VAL A 487 -20.61 22.86 5.01
CA VAL A 487 -21.20 24.11 5.51
C VAL A 487 -20.27 25.30 5.33
N LEU A 488 -18.96 25.08 5.43
CA LEU A 488 -17.97 26.14 5.28
C LEU A 488 -17.78 26.58 3.82
N GLU A 489 -17.99 25.70 2.86
CA GLU A 489 -17.99 26.04 1.43
C GLU A 489 -19.17 26.95 1.02
N VAL A 490 -20.35 26.78 1.64
CA VAL A 490 -21.58 27.51 1.28
C VAL A 490 -21.65 28.90 1.95
N ALA A 491 -20.76 29.22 2.89
CA ALA A 491 -20.79 30.48 3.60
C ALA A 491 -20.29 31.64 2.71
N VAL A 492 -21.23 32.42 2.16
CA VAL A 492 -21.01 33.62 1.32
C VAL A 492 -20.40 34.78 2.13
N LEU A 493 -19.16 34.64 2.55
CA LEU A 493 -18.33 35.70 3.11
C LEU A 493 -17.01 35.72 2.33
N PRO A 494 -16.53 36.89 1.84
CA PRO A 494 -15.29 36.99 1.05
C PRO A 494 -14.04 36.42 1.74
N ALA A 495 -14.10 36.17 3.05
CA ALA A 495 -13.02 35.65 3.88
C ALA A 495 -13.12 34.15 4.22
N VAL A 496 -14.21 33.45 3.87
CA VAL A 496 -14.31 32.00 4.12
C VAL A 496 -13.76 31.25 2.92
N LEU A 497 -12.44 31.07 2.93
CA LEU A 497 -11.77 30.11 2.06
C LEU A 497 -12.35 28.71 2.30
N GLU A 498 -12.61 27.97 1.21
CA GLU A 498 -12.94 26.55 1.25
C GLU A 498 -11.92 25.83 2.14
N VAL A 499 -12.40 25.08 3.14
CA VAL A 499 -11.54 24.23 3.98
C VAL A 499 -11.63 22.81 3.42
N PRO A 500 -10.60 22.31 2.73
CA PRO A 500 -10.62 20.95 2.24
C PRO A 500 -10.50 19.96 3.42
N PRO A 501 -11.04 18.72 3.29
CA PRO A 501 -11.14 17.78 4.41
C PRO A 501 -9.82 17.43 5.11
N ASP A 502 -8.71 17.50 4.39
CA ASP A 502 -7.33 17.30 4.88
C ASP A 502 -6.84 18.43 5.79
N GLN A 503 -7.56 19.56 5.85
CA GLN A 503 -7.27 20.69 6.75
C GLN A 503 -8.17 20.70 8.01
N VAL A 504 -8.97 19.65 8.23
CA VAL A 504 -9.81 19.47 9.41
C VAL A 504 -9.17 18.44 10.34
N PHE A 505 -8.69 18.90 11.50
CA PHE A 505 -8.04 18.06 12.49
C PHE A 505 -9.03 17.69 13.60
N LEU A 506 -9.26 16.39 13.81
CA LEU A 506 -10.10 15.89 14.89
C LEU A 506 -9.24 15.42 16.06
N LYS A 507 -9.64 15.83 17.27
CA LYS A 507 -9.03 15.41 18.51
C LYS A 507 -10.04 14.86 19.51
N ILE A 508 -9.92 13.56 19.79
CA ILE A 508 -10.76 12.84 20.74
C ILE A 508 -10.08 12.80 22.11
N ARG A 509 -10.74 13.26 23.17
CA ARG A 509 -10.23 13.16 24.55
C ARG A 509 -10.53 11.78 25.14
N GLN A 510 -9.55 10.88 25.17
CA GLN A 510 -9.62 9.65 25.98
C GLN A 510 -9.34 9.95 27.46
N ARG A 511 -10.16 9.46 28.40
CA ARG A 511 -9.88 9.50 29.84
C ARG A 511 -8.65 8.64 30.14
N GLN A 512 -7.47 9.25 30.34
CA GLN A 512 -6.32 8.56 30.91
C GLN A 512 -6.51 8.43 32.43
N LYS A 513 -6.50 7.19 32.96
CA LYS A 513 -6.45 6.91 34.40
C LYS A 513 -4.98 6.79 34.84
N GLY A 514 -4.57 7.55 35.86
CA GLY A 514 -3.27 7.42 36.52
C GLY A 514 -2.32 8.61 36.33
N ALA A 515 -1.11 8.51 36.89
CA ALA A 515 -0.09 9.57 36.98
C ALA A 515 0.56 10.01 35.65
N SER A 516 -0.03 9.66 34.50
CA SER A 516 0.41 10.07 33.17
C SER A 516 -0.28 11.35 32.71
N GLN A 517 -0.35 12.36 33.57
CA GLN A 517 -0.81 13.69 33.17
C GLN A 517 0.38 14.42 32.53
N TYR A 518 0.21 14.84 31.27
CA TYR A 518 1.19 15.56 30.42
C TYR A 518 2.26 14.69 29.71
N GLN A 519 1.84 13.72 28.91
CA GLN A 519 2.68 13.12 27.86
C GLN A 519 2.23 13.52 26.45
N LYS A 520 3.21 13.63 25.54
CA LYS A 520 3.04 13.86 24.10
C LYS A 520 2.12 12.79 23.50
N GLN A 521 1.06 13.19 22.78
CA GLN A 521 0.02 12.29 22.31
C GLN A 521 0.31 11.70 20.92
N ALA A 522 1.15 12.37 20.12
CA ALA A 522 1.67 11.88 18.84
C ALA A 522 3.10 12.44 18.57
N ASP A 523 3.85 11.85 17.65
CA ASP A 523 5.21 12.29 17.28
C ASP A 523 5.31 12.69 15.80
N GLN A 524 4.40 13.58 15.35
CA GLN A 524 4.32 14.03 13.96
C GLN A 524 5.23 15.22 13.65
N GLY A 525 5.48 16.11 14.62
CA GLY A 525 6.35 17.28 14.48
C GLY A 525 5.85 18.37 13.52
N ARG A 526 4.59 18.30 13.08
CA ARG A 526 4.00 19.23 12.10
C ARG A 526 3.48 20.49 12.80
N PHE A 527 4.15 21.62 12.57
CA PHE A 527 3.72 22.93 13.04
C PHE A 527 3.15 23.76 11.89
N HIS A 528 2.09 24.50 12.17
CA HIS A 528 1.41 25.39 11.24
C HIS A 528 1.60 26.83 11.70
N GLU A 529 1.96 27.72 10.79
CA GLU A 529 2.09 29.14 11.09
C GLU A 529 0.73 29.81 10.99
N VAL A 530 0.35 30.59 12.00
CA VAL A 530 -0.90 31.35 12.07
C VAL A 530 -0.63 32.77 12.55
N HIS A 531 -1.56 33.67 12.25
CA HIS A 531 -1.49 35.07 12.66
C HIS A 531 -2.49 35.38 13.77
N GLU A 532 -2.08 36.28 14.67
CA GLU A 532 -2.98 36.90 15.64
C GLU A 532 -2.58 38.38 15.80
N GLY A 533 -3.35 39.27 15.16
CA GLY A 533 -2.95 40.67 15.00
C GLY A 533 -1.58 40.77 14.30
N PRO A 534 -0.58 41.47 14.86
CA PRO A 534 0.76 41.57 14.27
C PRO A 534 1.67 40.36 14.56
N ALA A 535 1.25 39.40 15.39
CA ALA A 535 2.07 38.27 15.80
C ALA A 535 1.96 37.09 14.81
N ARG A 536 3.10 36.42 14.55
CA ARG A 536 3.19 35.13 13.86
C ARG A 536 3.47 34.05 14.89
N LEU A 537 2.61 33.04 14.97
CA LEU A 537 2.61 31.99 15.99
C LEU A 537 2.65 30.62 15.32
N TRP A 538 3.28 29.66 15.98
CA TRP A 538 3.28 28.26 15.54
C TRP A 538 2.29 27.46 16.38
N VAL A 539 1.35 26.81 15.71
CA VAL A 539 0.38 25.90 16.33
C VAL A 539 0.61 24.47 15.88
N ASN A 540 0.21 23.51 16.70
CA ASN A 540 0.31 22.08 16.40
C ASN A 540 -1.01 21.41 16.77
N PHE A 541 -1.71 20.87 15.78
CA PHE A 541 -3.07 20.35 15.96
C PHE A 541 -3.10 18.88 16.44
N THR A 542 -1.96 18.20 16.53
CA THR A 542 -1.93 16.73 16.61
C THR A 542 -1.10 16.17 17.77
N ASP A 543 0.08 16.73 18.05
CA ASP A 543 1.07 16.13 18.95
C ASP A 543 0.85 16.46 20.43
N TYR A 544 0.27 17.62 20.73
CA TYR A 544 0.16 18.17 22.08
C TYR A 544 -1.29 18.29 22.50
N LEU A 545 -1.56 18.24 23.83
CA LEU A 545 -2.91 18.33 24.40
C LEU A 545 -3.70 19.54 23.90
N ASP A 546 -3.03 20.69 23.83
CA ASP A 546 -3.53 21.95 23.30
C ASP A 546 -2.77 22.33 22.03
N THR A 547 -3.32 23.25 21.23
CA THR A 547 -2.72 23.66 19.96
C THR A 547 -1.46 24.51 20.10
N GLY A 548 -1.16 24.97 21.32
CA GLY A 548 -0.12 25.97 21.61
C GLY A 548 -0.62 27.42 21.56
N LEU A 549 -1.86 27.65 21.13
CA LEU A 549 -2.51 28.96 21.12
C LEU A 549 -3.86 28.91 21.86
N PHE A 550 -3.94 29.62 23.00
CA PHE A 550 -5.17 29.69 23.79
C PHE A 550 -6.03 30.87 23.37
N LEU A 551 -7.08 30.59 22.58
CA LEU A 551 -7.95 31.60 21.99
C LEU A 551 -8.71 32.44 23.04
N ASP A 552 -9.06 31.85 24.19
CA ASP A 552 -9.83 32.50 25.26
C ASP A 552 -9.03 33.61 26.01
N HIS A 553 -7.70 33.60 25.88
CA HIS A 553 -6.81 34.56 26.56
C HIS A 553 -6.39 35.75 25.68
N ARG A 554 -6.99 35.91 24.50
CA ARG A 554 -6.73 37.03 23.58
C ARG A 554 -6.76 38.43 24.21
N PRO A 555 -7.74 38.79 25.07
CA PRO A 555 -7.77 40.12 25.70
C PRO A 555 -6.56 40.36 26.62
N THR A 556 -6.00 39.30 27.19
CA THR A 556 -4.81 39.38 28.04
C THR A 556 -3.57 39.72 27.21
N PHE A 557 -3.50 39.28 25.95
CA PHE A 557 -2.41 39.64 25.02
C PHE A 557 -2.50 41.07 24.50
N SER A 558 -3.71 41.64 24.35
CA SER A 558 -3.88 43.04 23.94
C SER A 558 -3.65 44.05 25.07
N THR A 559 -3.81 43.63 26.33
CA THR A 559 -3.56 44.48 27.52
C THR A 559 -2.07 44.59 27.85
N ILE A 560 -1.27 43.59 27.45
CA ILE A 560 0.20 43.66 27.44
C ILE A 560 0.57 44.40 26.15
N GLY A 561 0.59 45.74 26.22
CA GLY A 561 0.92 46.59 25.07
C GLY A 561 2.28 46.26 24.43
N PRO A 562 2.61 46.86 23.27
CA PRO A 562 3.89 46.63 22.61
C PRO A 562 5.07 46.89 23.58
N PRO A 563 6.22 46.20 23.41
CA PRO A 563 7.32 46.21 24.37
C PRO A 563 7.88 47.64 24.52
N GLY A 564 7.38 48.37 25.52
CA GLY A 564 7.72 49.77 25.74
C GLY A 564 7.02 50.44 26.93
N ASN A 565 5.85 49.95 27.37
CA ASN A 565 5.05 50.65 28.41
C ASN A 565 4.93 49.94 29.78
N CYS A 566 5.73 48.91 30.07
CA CYS A 566 5.72 48.24 31.38
C CYS A 566 6.70 48.85 32.41
N CYS A 567 7.18 50.08 32.22
CA CYS A 567 8.05 50.77 33.17
C CYS A 567 7.37 52.00 33.76
N GLY A 568 6.76 51.86 34.94
CA GLY A 568 6.30 53.03 35.69
C GLY A 568 5.27 52.75 36.79
N ASN A 569 5.62 51.94 37.79
CA ASN A 569 5.24 52.12 39.21
C ASN A 569 5.58 50.86 40.01
N ARG A 570 6.69 50.87 40.74
CA ARG A 570 6.89 49.98 41.91
C ARG A 570 6.95 50.84 43.16
N ARG A 571 5.97 50.70 44.05
CA ARG A 571 6.17 50.90 45.48
C ARG A 571 6.59 49.55 46.08
N PRO A 572 7.59 49.49 46.98
CA PRO A 572 7.97 48.25 47.63
C PRO A 572 7.03 47.98 48.81
N GLY A 573 6.26 46.89 48.79
CA GLY A 573 5.51 46.49 49.98
C GLY A 573 4.39 45.46 49.83
N ASP A 574 3.73 45.33 48.67
CA ASP A 574 2.53 44.48 48.59
C ASP A 574 2.75 43.22 47.76
N ALA A 575 2.67 42.08 48.44
CA ALA A 575 2.49 40.78 47.82
C ALA A 575 1.01 40.62 47.42
N SER A 576 0.74 40.48 46.12
CA SER A 576 -0.50 39.87 45.65
C SER A 576 -0.18 38.79 44.62
N SER A 577 -0.73 37.62 44.92
CA SER A 577 -0.58 36.33 44.26
C SER A 577 -1.31 36.24 42.92
N ILE A 578 -0.82 35.34 42.06
CA ILE A 578 -1.38 34.86 40.78
C ILE A 578 -0.88 35.66 39.55
N CYS A 579 0.29 35.25 39.05
CA CYS A 579 0.68 35.45 37.65
C CYS A 579 0.83 34.07 37.00
N SER A 580 -0.23 33.58 36.34
CA SER A 580 -0.17 32.48 35.39
C SER A 580 -0.26 33.05 33.97
N ALA A 581 0.65 32.60 33.11
CA ALA A 581 0.75 32.88 31.67
C ALA A 581 1.33 34.26 31.27
N THR A 582 2.62 34.27 30.96
CA THR A 582 3.24 35.26 30.08
C THR A 582 3.92 34.48 28.94
N PRO A 583 3.62 34.73 27.65
CA PRO A 583 4.51 34.31 26.58
C PRO A 583 5.78 35.15 26.71
N ALA A 584 6.94 34.50 26.78
CA ALA A 584 8.21 35.20 26.80
C ALA A 584 8.39 36.02 25.50
N PRO A 585 9.05 37.20 25.55
CA PRO A 585 9.07 38.16 24.44
C PRO A 585 9.91 37.67 23.25
N LEU A 586 9.39 37.89 22.05
CA LEU A 586 10.04 37.62 20.75
C LEU A 586 11.01 38.75 20.36
N ARG A 587 12.30 38.39 20.23
CA ARG A 587 13.45 39.05 19.56
C ARG A 587 13.97 40.42 20.10
N PHE A 588 15.20 40.39 20.62
CA PHE A 588 16.14 41.53 20.58
C PHE A 588 17.32 41.21 19.64
N THR A 589 17.61 42.13 18.73
CA THR A 589 18.84 42.15 17.92
C THR A 589 19.99 42.78 18.73
N ARG A 590 21.16 42.10 18.68
CA ARG A 590 22.52 42.49 19.10
C ARG A 590 22.72 43.56 20.21
N ARG A 591 23.42 43.09 21.27
CA ARG A 591 24.14 43.76 22.38
C ARG A 591 23.39 43.80 23.71
N TRP A 592 24.16 43.53 24.78
CA TRP A 592 23.85 43.48 26.22
C TRP A 592 23.37 42.13 26.77
N ALA A 593 24.36 41.32 27.16
CA ALA A 593 24.23 40.32 28.20
C ALA A 593 24.52 40.98 29.55
N ALA A 594 23.60 40.90 30.53
CA ALA A 594 23.88 40.79 31.96
C ALA A 594 22.60 40.85 32.81
N GLN A 595 22.52 39.94 33.79
CA GLN A 595 21.72 39.97 35.04
C GLN A 595 20.19 39.75 34.94
N SER A 596 19.73 38.55 35.28
CA SER A 596 18.84 38.33 36.45
C SER A 596 18.61 36.82 36.73
N ALA A 597 18.46 36.51 38.01
CA ALA A 597 18.71 35.21 38.64
C ALA A 597 17.53 34.23 38.65
N ARG A 598 17.86 32.95 38.79
CA ARG A 598 16.94 31.80 38.97
C ARG A 598 16.11 31.90 40.25
N LEU A 599 14.82 31.60 40.13
CA LEU A 599 14.02 30.92 41.15
C LEU A 599 13.15 29.87 40.44
N ARG A 600 13.47 28.59 40.66
CA ARG A 600 12.71 27.43 40.17
C ARG A 600 11.62 27.09 41.17
N LEU A 601 10.37 27.05 40.74
CA LEU A 601 9.29 26.30 41.39
C LEU A 601 8.35 25.73 40.31
N ILE A 602 8.43 24.41 40.17
CA ILE A 602 7.44 23.45 39.65
C ILE A 602 6.68 23.85 38.38
N TYR A 603 7.25 23.54 37.20
CA TYR A 603 6.57 23.00 36.00
C TYR A 603 7.69 22.54 35.03
N GLN A 604 7.75 21.24 34.73
CA GLN A 604 8.68 20.68 33.73
C GLN A 604 8.03 20.72 32.34
N GLN A 605 8.34 21.76 31.55
CA GLN A 605 8.22 21.77 30.09
C GLN A 605 9.49 22.46 29.57
N PRO A 606 10.33 21.81 28.73
CA PRO A 606 11.40 22.50 28.04
C PRO A 606 10.79 23.34 26.91
N ILE A 607 10.79 24.65 27.06
CA ILE A 607 10.58 25.59 25.96
C ILE A 607 11.77 25.41 25.00
N TRP A 608 11.54 24.69 23.90
CA TRP A 608 12.54 24.55 22.85
C TRP A 608 12.50 25.76 21.92
N ILE A 609 13.53 26.58 22.03
CA ILE A 609 13.95 27.52 21.00
C ILE A 609 14.55 26.67 19.87
N GLY A 610 13.78 26.48 18.79
CA GLY A 610 14.29 25.86 17.58
C GLY A 610 15.46 26.67 17.02
N ARG A 611 16.63 26.03 16.88
CA ARG A 611 17.72 26.53 16.04
C ARG A 611 17.19 26.60 14.61
N SER A 612 16.90 27.81 14.13
CA SER A 612 16.79 28.07 12.71
C SER A 612 18.13 27.76 12.05
N ALA A 613 18.14 26.73 11.21
CA ALA A 613 19.12 26.62 10.14
C ALA A 613 18.86 27.79 9.18
N ILE A 614 19.78 28.75 9.19
CA ILE A 614 19.88 29.78 8.17
C ILE A 614 20.37 29.05 6.91
N TRP A 615 19.48 28.85 5.94
CA TRP A 615 19.88 28.61 4.55
C TRP A 615 19.88 29.96 3.85
N ASN A 616 21.03 30.31 3.25
CA ASN A 616 21.16 31.41 2.30
C ASN A 616 20.33 31.16 1.04
#